data_AF-A0A520F9K5-F1
#
_entry.id   AF-A0A520F9K5-F1
#
_cell.length_a   1.000
_cell.length_b   1.000
_cell.length_c   1.000
_cell.angle_alpha   90.00
_cell.angle_beta   90.00
_cell.angle_gamma   90.00
#
_symmetry.space_group_name_H-M   'P 1'
#
loop_
_entity.id
_entity.type
_entity.pdbx_description
1 polymer ?
#
loop_
_entity_poly.entity_id
_entity_poly.type
_entity_poly.pdbx_seq_one_letter_code
_entity_poly.pdbx_strand_id
1 'polypeptide(L)'
;MLSILPTAVIPFRRNETLPDEPTVLTYEQVEELGRELDDLRARTVAKLGDEDREYIYKIIKAQRGLEITGRALMYLPFVPPAWLAGVGALGVAKILDNMEIGHNVMHGQYDWMREPGLNSEVFEWDTVCPADQWKHSHNYMHHTFTNIVGMDRDIGYGILRMDQDQKWNPYYLGNPVYAFLLMTFFEWGVMLHDLETENIVAGKRKWHDVKPLLQGMW
;
A
#
# COMPACT_ATOMS: atom_id res chain seq x y z
N MET A 1 5.11 25.20 -52.50
CA MET A 1 3.81 24.80 -51.90
C MET A 1 4.10 23.59 -51.01
N LEU A 2 4.57 23.82 -49.78
CA LEU A 2 4.82 22.74 -48.82
C LEU A 2 3.50 22.45 -48.10
N SER A 3 2.99 21.23 -48.29
CA SER A 3 1.83 20.69 -47.61
C SER A 3 2.15 20.53 -46.12
N ILE A 4 1.45 21.30 -45.28
CA ILE A 4 1.47 21.14 -43.83
C ILE A 4 0.65 19.88 -43.56
N LEU A 5 1.31 18.80 -43.18
CA LEU A 5 0.62 17.58 -42.73
C LEU A 5 -0.18 17.92 -41.46
N PRO A 6 -1.44 17.46 -41.36
CA PRO A 6 -2.25 17.68 -40.17
C PRO A 6 -1.59 16.96 -38.98
N THR A 7 -1.33 17.73 -37.93
CA THR A 7 -0.83 17.21 -36.65
C THR A 7 -1.83 16.18 -36.14
N ALA A 8 -1.41 14.92 -36.00
CA ALA A 8 -2.26 13.88 -35.46
C ALA A 8 -2.74 14.28 -34.05
N VAL A 9 -4.05 14.27 -33.85
CA VAL A 9 -4.66 14.49 -32.54
C VAL A 9 -4.32 13.26 -31.68
N ILE A 10 -3.35 13.42 -30.77
CA ILE A 10 -3.02 12.40 -29.78
C ILE A 10 -4.13 12.45 -28.72
N PRO A 11 -4.91 11.37 -28.51
CA PRO A 11 -6.07 11.36 -27.62
C PRO A 11 -5.73 11.54 -26.13
N PHE A 12 -4.44 11.59 -25.77
CA PHE A 12 -3.94 11.80 -24.41
C PHE A 12 -3.40 13.21 -24.14
N ARG A 13 -3.40 14.12 -25.12
CA ARG A 13 -3.04 15.52 -24.86
C ARG A 13 -4.24 16.21 -24.23
N ARG A 14 -4.27 16.27 -22.90
CA ARG A 14 -5.23 17.07 -22.14
C ARG A 14 -5.13 18.52 -22.65
N ASN A 15 -6.19 18.99 -23.31
CA ASN A 15 -6.32 20.36 -23.80
C ASN A 15 -6.96 21.29 -22.74
N GLU A 16 -7.05 20.83 -21.50
CA GLU A 16 -7.50 21.63 -20.38
C GLU A 16 -6.28 22.26 -19.75
N THR A 17 -6.14 23.57 -19.93
CA THR A 17 -5.26 24.42 -19.12
C THR A 17 -5.69 24.23 -17.67
N LEU A 18 -4.93 23.43 -16.90
CA LEU A 18 -4.98 23.51 -15.45
C LEU A 18 -4.80 24.99 -15.08
N PRO A 19 -5.52 25.55 -14.10
CA PRO A 19 -5.25 26.90 -13.67
C PRO A 19 -3.75 27.04 -13.37
N ASP A 20 -3.06 27.93 -14.08
CA ASP A 20 -1.60 28.11 -14.01
C ASP A 20 -1.13 28.59 -12.61
N GLU A 21 -2.05 29.04 -11.76
CA GLU A 21 -1.76 29.56 -10.44
C GLU A 21 -2.32 28.65 -9.33
N PRO A 22 -1.49 28.31 -8.33
CA PRO A 22 -1.94 27.50 -7.19
C PRO A 22 -3.02 28.24 -6.40
N THR A 23 -4.02 27.50 -5.90
CA THR A 23 -5.01 28.05 -4.97
C THR A 23 -4.31 28.52 -3.70
N VAL A 24 -4.28 29.83 -3.46
CA VAL A 24 -3.73 30.43 -2.23
C VAL A 24 -4.86 30.72 -1.26
N LEU A 25 -4.86 30.05 -0.11
CA LEU A 25 -5.82 30.28 0.98
C LEU A 25 -5.32 31.40 1.90
N THR A 26 -6.23 32.25 2.39
CA THR A 26 -5.90 33.18 3.49
C THR A 26 -5.74 32.42 4.81
N TYR A 27 -5.10 33.05 5.79
CA TYR A 27 -4.97 32.48 7.13
C TYR A 27 -6.33 32.10 7.73
N GLU A 28 -7.34 32.96 7.59
CA GLU A 28 -8.68 32.73 8.09
C GLU A 28 -9.38 31.55 7.40
N GLN A 29 -9.13 31.35 6.10
CA GLN A 29 -9.67 30.21 5.35
C GLN A 29 -9.00 28.90 5.77
N VAL A 30 -7.69 28.90 6.04
CA VAL A 30 -6.98 27.73 6.58
C VAL A 30 -7.50 27.37 7.97
N GLU A 31 -7.71 28.36 8.83
CA GLU A 31 -8.25 28.16 10.18
C GLU A 31 -9.71 27.64 10.15
N GLU A 32 -10.55 28.14 9.23
CA GLU A 32 -11.90 27.62 9.05
C GLU A 32 -11.89 26.18 8.55
N LEU A 33 -11.05 25.87 7.55
CA LEU A 33 -10.89 24.51 7.06
C LEU A 33 -10.43 23.56 8.19
N GLY A 34 -9.49 24.00 9.02
CA GLY A 34 -9.07 23.24 10.20
C GLY A 34 -10.23 22.92 11.14
N ARG A 35 -11.06 23.93 11.47
CA ARG A 35 -12.26 23.75 12.29
C ARG A 35 -13.26 22.76 11.67
N GLU A 36 -13.51 22.87 10.37
CA GLU A 36 -14.43 21.97 9.66
C GLU A 36 -13.92 20.51 9.68
N LEU A 37 -12.61 20.31 9.49
CA LEU A 37 -11.98 18.99 9.55
C LEU A 37 -12.00 18.40 10.97
N ASP A 38 -11.76 19.22 11.99
CA ASP A 38 -11.84 18.79 13.39
C ASP A 38 -13.27 18.41 13.80
N ASP A 39 -14.27 19.19 13.39
CA ASP A 39 -15.69 18.87 13.61
C ASP A 39 -16.08 17.57 12.89
N LEU A 40 -15.65 17.39 11.64
CA LEU A 40 -15.87 16.15 10.90
C LEU A 40 -15.23 14.95 11.60
N ARG A 41 -13.98 15.10 12.07
CA ARG A 41 -13.28 14.07 12.83
C ARG A 41 -14.04 13.73 14.11
N ALA A 42 -14.46 14.73 14.88
CA ALA A 42 -15.20 14.55 16.12
C ALA A 42 -16.51 13.78 15.88
N ARG A 43 -17.29 14.19 14.88
CA ARG A 43 -18.54 13.50 14.51
C ARG A 43 -18.33 12.08 13.99
N THR A 44 -17.20 11.81 13.33
CA THR A 44 -16.89 10.47 12.79
C THR A 44 -16.39 9.55 13.89
N VAL A 45 -15.45 9.99 14.72
CA VAL A 45 -14.93 9.21 15.86
C VAL A 45 -16.03 8.92 16.88
N ALA A 46 -16.98 9.85 17.09
CA ALA A 46 -18.12 9.63 17.97
C ALA A 46 -19.08 8.51 17.51
N LYS A 47 -19.01 8.09 16.24
CA LYS A 47 -19.80 6.96 15.73
C LYS A 47 -19.15 5.61 15.97
N LEU A 48 -17.83 5.58 16.26
CA LEU A 48 -17.10 4.34 16.48
C LEU A 48 -17.73 3.58 17.65
N GLY A 49 -18.01 2.30 17.44
CA GLY A 49 -18.67 1.51 18.47
C GLY A 49 -18.88 0.05 18.09
N ASP A 50 -19.95 -0.52 18.62
CA ASP A 50 -20.21 -1.96 18.52
C ASP A 50 -20.38 -2.45 17.08
N GLU A 51 -20.88 -1.60 16.17
CA GLU A 51 -21.03 -1.95 14.75
C GLU A 51 -19.67 -2.21 14.08
N ASP A 52 -18.70 -1.32 14.26
CA ASP A 52 -17.33 -1.47 13.73
C ASP A 52 -16.61 -2.67 14.37
N ARG A 53 -16.78 -2.84 15.69
CA ARG A 53 -16.23 -4.00 16.43
C ARG A 53 -16.80 -5.31 15.89
N GLU A 54 -18.10 -5.39 15.73
CA GLU A 54 -18.75 -6.58 15.20
C GLU A 54 -18.32 -6.86 13.75
N TYR A 55 -18.15 -5.81 12.95
CA TYR A 55 -17.67 -5.92 11.59
C TYR A 55 -16.30 -6.62 11.55
N ILE A 56 -15.30 -6.09 12.26
CA ILE A 56 -13.95 -6.68 12.22
C ILE A 56 -13.93 -8.11 12.77
N TYR A 57 -14.72 -8.42 13.80
CA TYR A 57 -14.85 -9.80 14.28
C TYR A 57 -15.48 -10.74 13.27
N LYS A 58 -16.47 -10.28 12.48
CA LYS A 58 -17.06 -11.06 11.39
C LYS A 58 -16.03 -11.33 10.29
N ILE A 59 -15.22 -10.33 9.93
CA ILE A 59 -14.11 -10.47 8.97
C ILE A 59 -13.08 -11.49 9.47
N ILE A 60 -12.58 -11.35 10.70
CA ILE A 60 -11.61 -12.29 11.29
C ILE A 60 -12.16 -13.72 11.30
N LYS A 61 -13.43 -13.89 11.66
CA LYS A 61 -14.08 -15.21 11.66
C LYS A 61 -14.17 -15.79 10.25
N ALA A 62 -14.53 -14.97 9.26
CA ALA A 62 -14.61 -15.39 7.86
C ALA A 62 -13.22 -15.78 7.32
N GLN A 63 -12.21 -14.93 7.55
CA GLN A 63 -10.82 -15.18 7.18
C GLN A 63 -10.33 -16.51 7.75
N ARG A 64 -10.43 -16.71 9.07
CA ARG A 64 -9.98 -17.95 9.74
C ARG A 64 -10.76 -19.18 9.26
N GLY A 65 -12.07 -19.04 9.05
CA GLY A 65 -12.92 -20.12 8.54
C GLY A 65 -12.50 -20.56 7.14
N LEU A 66 -12.26 -19.60 6.25
CA LEU A 66 -11.76 -19.85 4.89
C LEU A 66 -10.36 -20.45 4.91
N GLU A 67 -9.47 -19.96 5.78
CA GLU A 67 -8.12 -20.50 5.91
C GLU A 67 -8.13 -21.96 6.34
N ILE A 68 -8.84 -22.29 7.43
CA ILE A 68 -8.94 -23.66 7.95
C ILE A 68 -9.57 -24.58 6.90
N THR A 69 -10.67 -24.15 6.27
CA THR A 69 -11.36 -24.93 5.24
C THR A 69 -10.48 -25.15 4.02
N GLY A 70 -9.80 -24.10 3.56
CA GLY A 70 -8.89 -24.16 2.43
C GLY A 70 -7.72 -25.10 2.69
N ARG A 71 -7.09 -25.03 3.87
CA ARG A 71 -6.03 -25.96 4.29
C ARG A 71 -6.53 -27.40 4.36
N ALA A 72 -7.75 -27.63 4.88
CA ALA A 72 -8.35 -28.96 4.91
C ALA A 72 -8.59 -29.53 3.50
N LEU A 73 -9.12 -28.71 2.57
CA LEU A 73 -9.36 -29.11 1.19
C LEU A 73 -8.06 -29.41 0.43
N MET A 74 -6.94 -28.78 0.79
CA MET A 74 -5.62 -29.10 0.21
C MET A 74 -5.15 -30.54 0.48
N TYR A 75 -5.72 -31.24 1.46
CA TYR A 75 -5.44 -32.67 1.68
C TYR A 75 -6.14 -33.61 0.69
N LEU A 76 -7.03 -33.08 -0.16
CA LEU A 76 -7.70 -33.81 -1.24
C LEU A 76 -7.31 -33.26 -2.64
N PRO A 77 -6.01 -33.13 -2.96
CA PRO A 77 -5.56 -32.38 -4.14
C PRO A 77 -5.95 -33.06 -5.47
N PHE A 78 -6.22 -34.37 -5.43
CA PHE A 78 -6.59 -35.17 -6.59
C PHE A 78 -8.09 -35.09 -6.92
N VAL A 79 -8.89 -34.34 -6.15
CA VAL A 79 -10.30 -34.06 -6.45
C VAL A 79 -10.39 -32.64 -7.01
N PRO A 80 -10.47 -32.43 -8.34
CA PRO A 80 -10.27 -31.10 -8.94
C PRO A 80 -11.19 -30.00 -8.38
N PRO A 81 -12.49 -30.24 -8.12
CA PRO A 81 -13.35 -29.24 -7.47
C PRO A 81 -12.91 -28.89 -6.05
N ALA A 82 -12.46 -29.88 -5.27
CA ALA A 82 -11.98 -29.65 -3.90
C ALA A 82 -10.68 -28.85 -3.90
N TRP A 83 -9.75 -29.16 -4.81
CA TRP A 83 -8.52 -28.40 -4.98
C TRP A 83 -8.81 -26.95 -5.38
N LEU A 84 -9.64 -26.71 -6.40
CA LEU A 84 -10.02 -25.35 -6.83
C LEU A 84 -10.69 -24.56 -5.69
N ALA A 85 -11.63 -25.18 -4.98
CA ALA A 85 -12.29 -24.57 -3.83
C ALA A 85 -11.30 -24.24 -2.70
N GLY A 86 -10.33 -25.13 -2.44
CA GLY A 86 -9.31 -24.89 -1.44
C GLY A 86 -8.37 -23.74 -1.82
N VAL A 87 -7.90 -23.69 -3.07
CA VAL A 87 -7.04 -22.59 -3.57
C VAL A 87 -7.80 -21.27 -3.47
N GLY A 88 -9.06 -21.25 -3.92
CA GLY A 88 -9.92 -20.07 -3.82
C GLY A 88 -10.13 -19.62 -2.38
N ALA A 89 -10.45 -20.54 -1.47
CA ALA A 89 -10.64 -20.24 -0.05
C ALA A 89 -9.37 -19.66 0.60
N LEU A 90 -8.20 -20.25 0.33
CA LEU A 90 -6.92 -19.74 0.82
C LEU A 90 -6.59 -18.37 0.22
N GLY A 91 -6.85 -18.16 -1.07
CA GLY A 91 -6.65 -16.88 -1.73
C GLY A 91 -7.50 -15.77 -1.11
N VAL A 92 -8.80 -16.03 -0.89
CA VAL A 92 -9.69 -15.06 -0.23
C VAL A 92 -9.27 -14.84 1.23
N ALA A 93 -8.91 -15.90 1.96
CA ALA A 93 -8.40 -15.76 3.32
C ALA A 93 -7.18 -14.85 3.39
N LYS A 94 -6.20 -15.02 2.47
CA LYS A 94 -5.02 -14.15 2.43
C LYS A 94 -5.35 -12.71 2.07
N ILE A 95 -6.29 -12.47 1.15
CA ILE A 95 -6.73 -11.11 0.80
C ILE A 95 -7.37 -10.42 2.01
N LEU A 96 -8.23 -11.11 2.75
CA LEU A 96 -8.85 -10.56 3.97
C LEU A 96 -7.82 -10.28 5.06
N ASP A 97 -6.89 -11.21 5.28
CA ASP A 97 -5.79 -11.01 6.23
C ASP A 97 -4.91 -9.82 5.84
N ASN A 98 -4.57 -9.69 4.55
CA ASN A 98 -3.68 -8.65 4.07
C ASN A 98 -4.36 -7.27 4.08
N MET A 99 -5.48 -7.10 3.37
CA MET A 99 -6.05 -5.78 3.10
C MET A 99 -7.10 -5.32 4.12
N GLU A 100 -7.86 -6.24 4.72
CA GLU A 100 -8.98 -5.87 5.60
C GLU A 100 -8.60 -5.90 7.09
N ILE A 101 -7.72 -6.83 7.48
CA ILE A 101 -7.27 -7.00 8.86
C ILE A 101 -5.91 -6.32 9.05
N GLY A 102 -4.85 -6.89 8.49
CA GLY A 102 -3.47 -6.52 8.78
C GLY A 102 -3.16 -5.08 8.41
N HIS A 103 -3.37 -4.69 7.15
CA HIS A 103 -3.15 -3.31 6.71
C HIS A 103 -3.89 -2.28 7.56
N ASN A 104 -5.18 -2.52 7.84
CA ASN A 104 -6.01 -1.59 8.62
C ASN A 104 -5.58 -1.51 10.09
N VAL A 105 -5.25 -2.65 10.72
CA VAL A 105 -4.70 -2.68 12.08
C VAL A 105 -3.35 -1.97 12.14
N MET A 106 -2.49 -2.19 11.15
CA MET A 106 -1.18 -1.54 11.06
C MET A 106 -1.26 -0.02 10.85
N HIS A 107 -2.36 0.48 10.29
CA HIS A 107 -2.72 1.90 10.23
C HIS A 107 -3.39 2.45 11.51
N GLY A 108 -3.60 1.61 12.53
CA GLY A 108 -4.22 2.02 13.79
C GLY A 108 -5.74 2.17 13.76
N GLN A 109 -6.41 1.65 12.72
CA GLN A 109 -7.87 1.80 12.55
C GLN A 109 -8.68 1.29 13.75
N TYR A 110 -8.17 0.29 14.46
CA TYR A 110 -8.84 -0.37 15.58
C TYR A 110 -8.23 -0.07 16.96
N ASP A 111 -7.27 0.86 17.06
CA ASP A 111 -6.55 1.14 18.32
C ASP A 111 -7.47 1.64 19.45
N TRP A 112 -8.57 2.31 19.08
CA TRP A 112 -9.59 2.76 20.02
C TRP A 112 -10.26 1.62 20.78
N MET A 113 -10.26 0.40 20.23
CA MET A 113 -10.80 -0.80 20.89
C MET A 113 -9.91 -1.28 22.05
N ARG A 114 -8.61 -0.89 22.06
CA ARG A 114 -7.61 -1.28 23.07
C ARG A 114 -7.47 -2.80 23.25
N GLU A 115 -7.60 -3.53 22.15
CA GLU A 115 -7.46 -4.98 22.13
C GLU A 115 -6.06 -5.35 21.61
N PRO A 116 -5.26 -6.14 22.36
CA PRO A 116 -3.89 -6.46 21.95
C PRO A 116 -3.80 -7.13 20.57
N GLY A 117 -4.80 -7.90 20.18
CA GLY A 117 -4.84 -8.56 18.87
C GLY A 117 -5.22 -7.65 17.70
N LEU A 118 -5.56 -6.38 17.94
CA LEU A 118 -5.98 -5.40 16.94
C LEU A 118 -5.35 -4.01 17.19
N ASN A 119 -4.29 -3.96 17.99
CA ASN A 119 -3.62 -2.72 18.35
C ASN A 119 -2.30 -2.59 17.57
N SER A 120 -2.18 -1.51 16.80
CA SER A 120 -1.06 -1.24 15.89
C SER A 120 0.32 -1.21 16.55
N GLU A 121 0.39 -0.93 17.86
CA GLU A 121 1.67 -0.86 18.58
C GLU A 121 2.29 -2.24 18.76
N VAL A 122 1.47 -3.27 18.97
CA VAL A 122 1.90 -4.63 19.31
C VAL A 122 1.50 -5.70 18.29
N PHE A 123 0.65 -5.36 17.32
CA PHE A 123 0.22 -6.27 16.28
C PHE A 123 1.39 -6.61 15.34
N GLU A 124 1.64 -7.90 15.17
CA GLU A 124 2.57 -8.42 14.17
C GLU A 124 1.75 -8.99 13.01
N TRP A 125 2.00 -8.47 11.82
CA TRP A 125 1.26 -8.85 10.62
C TRP A 125 1.90 -10.07 9.96
N ASP A 126 1.09 -11.05 9.55
CA ASP A 126 1.54 -12.21 8.75
C ASP A 126 1.98 -11.78 7.33
N THR A 127 3.11 -11.10 7.23
CA THR A 127 3.77 -10.75 5.98
C THR A 127 5.28 -10.93 6.11
N VAL A 128 5.95 -10.95 4.96
CA VAL A 128 7.42 -11.07 4.91
C VAL A 128 8.16 -9.83 5.46
N CYS A 129 7.47 -8.70 5.66
CA CYS A 129 8.04 -7.46 6.18
C CYS A 129 7.65 -7.30 7.66
N PRO A 130 8.62 -7.13 8.58
CA PRO A 130 8.34 -6.87 9.99
C PRO A 130 7.45 -5.64 10.20
N ALA A 131 6.58 -5.70 11.21
CA ALA A 131 5.61 -4.66 11.47
C ALA A 131 6.24 -3.26 11.72
N ASP A 132 7.36 -3.19 12.42
CA ASP A 132 8.07 -1.93 12.69
C ASP A 132 8.64 -1.29 11.43
N GLN A 133 9.23 -2.11 10.55
CA GLN A 133 9.75 -1.70 9.25
C GLN A 133 8.64 -1.20 8.35
N TRP A 134 7.55 -1.96 8.23
CA TRP A 134 6.40 -1.55 7.44
C TRP A 134 5.80 -0.22 7.93
N LYS A 135 5.66 -0.02 9.25
CA LYS A 135 5.19 1.26 9.80
C LYS A 135 6.15 2.40 9.50
N HIS A 136 7.46 2.15 9.46
CA HIS A 136 8.42 3.19 9.10
C HIS A 136 8.35 3.56 7.62
N SER A 137 8.47 2.58 6.72
CA SER A 137 8.42 2.82 5.26
C SER A 137 7.05 3.34 4.82
N HIS A 138 5.97 2.70 5.25
CA HIS A 138 4.65 3.03 4.76
C HIS A 138 4.00 4.16 5.57
N ASN A 139 3.82 4.02 6.89
CA ASN A 139 3.09 5.03 7.68
C ASN A 139 3.88 6.33 7.85
N TYR A 140 5.18 6.24 8.11
CA TYR A 140 5.99 7.45 8.25
C TYR A 140 6.44 7.97 6.89
N MET A 141 7.25 7.22 6.13
CA MET A 141 7.84 7.77 4.90
C MET A 141 6.79 8.03 3.81
N HIS A 142 5.94 7.05 3.49
CA HIS A 142 4.95 7.22 2.42
C HIS A 142 3.80 8.14 2.80
N HIS A 143 3.14 7.98 3.96
CA HIS A 143 1.98 8.82 4.33
C HIS A 143 2.34 10.23 4.83
N THR A 144 3.59 10.48 5.29
CA THR A 144 4.03 11.85 5.65
C THR A 144 4.55 12.63 4.43
N PHE A 145 5.25 11.94 3.53
CA PHE A 145 5.89 12.58 2.36
C PHE A 145 5.23 12.18 1.03
N THR A 146 3.95 11.81 1.06
CA THR A 146 3.22 11.25 -0.09
C THR A 146 3.43 12.07 -1.35
N ASN A 147 3.78 11.39 -2.45
CA ASN A 147 4.02 12.00 -3.77
C ASN A 147 5.18 13.03 -3.82
N ILE A 148 6.06 13.07 -2.82
CA ILE A 148 7.29 13.87 -2.88
C ILE A 148 8.44 13.03 -3.45
N VAL A 149 8.82 13.31 -4.70
CA VAL A 149 9.93 12.61 -5.39
C VAL A 149 11.22 12.68 -4.58
N GLY A 150 11.81 11.51 -4.32
CA GLY A 150 13.05 11.37 -3.55
C GLY A 150 12.86 11.27 -2.04
N MET A 151 11.63 11.44 -1.54
CA MET A 151 11.25 11.20 -0.14
C MET A 151 10.29 10.00 -0.05
N ASP A 152 9.18 10.05 -0.79
CA ASP A 152 8.25 8.94 -0.91
C ASP A 152 8.78 7.94 -1.94
N ARG A 153 9.19 6.79 -1.41
CA ARG A 153 9.76 5.70 -2.19
C ARG A 153 8.66 4.86 -2.85
N ASP A 154 7.41 4.95 -2.42
CA ASP A 154 6.29 4.23 -3.04
C ASP A 154 5.88 4.88 -4.37
N ILE A 155 6.44 6.05 -4.72
CA ILE A 155 6.42 6.63 -6.07
C ILE A 155 7.25 5.73 -7.01
N GLY A 156 6.61 4.66 -7.44
CA GLY A 156 7.16 3.69 -8.36
C GLY A 156 8.09 2.65 -7.75
N TYR A 157 8.21 2.58 -6.42
CA TYR A 157 9.01 1.57 -5.72
C TYR A 157 10.47 1.51 -6.19
N GLY A 158 11.01 2.63 -6.69
CA GLY A 158 12.37 2.71 -7.24
C GLY A 158 12.57 2.12 -8.65
N ILE A 159 11.63 1.29 -9.12
CA ILE A 159 11.75 0.53 -10.38
C ILE A 159 10.80 1.03 -11.47
N LEU A 160 9.72 1.71 -11.10
CA LEU A 160 8.76 2.31 -12.02
C LEU A 160 8.98 3.82 -12.08
N ARG A 161 8.82 4.36 -13.29
CA ARG A 161 8.60 5.80 -13.44
C ARG A 161 7.11 6.11 -13.33
N MET A 162 6.72 6.85 -12.30
CA MET A 162 5.34 7.25 -12.00
C MET A 162 5.10 8.76 -12.12
N ASP A 163 6.15 9.57 -11.96
CA ASP A 163 6.05 11.02 -11.96
C ASP A 163 6.78 11.66 -13.17
N GLN A 164 6.39 12.87 -13.56
CA GLN A 164 7.01 13.63 -14.64
C GLN A 164 8.40 14.16 -14.27
N ASP A 165 8.62 14.49 -13.01
CA ASP A 165 9.88 15.03 -12.47
C ASP A 165 10.96 13.94 -12.36
N GLN A 166 10.57 12.67 -12.44
CA GLN A 166 11.51 11.56 -12.61
C GLN A 166 12.13 11.60 -14.02
N LYS A 167 13.46 11.71 -14.10
CA LYS A 167 14.20 11.71 -15.37
C LYS A 167 13.88 10.46 -16.18
N TRP A 168 13.58 10.64 -17.46
CA TRP A 168 13.27 9.54 -18.36
C TRP A 168 14.52 8.71 -18.71
N ASN A 169 14.32 7.41 -18.90
CA ASN A 169 15.34 6.43 -19.31
C ASN A 169 14.65 5.31 -20.12
N PRO A 170 15.28 4.76 -21.19
CA PRO A 170 14.76 3.62 -21.94
C PRO A 170 14.39 2.39 -21.08
N TYR A 171 15.01 2.21 -19.91
CA TYR A 171 14.64 1.21 -18.90
C TYR A 171 13.13 1.21 -18.58
N TYR A 172 12.52 2.39 -18.50
CA TYR A 172 11.09 2.53 -18.16
C TYR A 172 10.13 2.08 -19.27
N LEU A 173 10.63 1.70 -20.45
CA LEU A 173 9.80 0.96 -21.42
C LEU A 173 9.32 -0.37 -20.84
N GLY A 174 10.05 -0.93 -19.86
CA GLY A 174 9.67 -2.12 -19.12
C GLY A 174 8.64 -1.89 -18.02
N ASN A 175 8.20 -0.66 -17.73
CA ASN A 175 7.25 -0.33 -16.65
C ASN A 175 6.06 -1.31 -16.57
N PRO A 176 5.36 -1.67 -17.68
CA PRO A 176 4.24 -2.61 -17.60
C PRO A 176 4.63 -4.00 -17.10
N VAL A 177 5.81 -4.49 -17.50
CA VAL A 177 6.33 -5.79 -17.05
C VAL A 177 6.76 -5.71 -15.60
N TYR A 178 7.46 -4.65 -15.21
CA TYR A 178 7.89 -4.45 -13.82
C TYR A 178 6.70 -4.30 -12.88
N ALA A 179 5.66 -3.58 -13.28
CA ALA A 179 4.43 -3.45 -12.52
C ALA A 179 3.70 -4.80 -12.36
N PHE A 180 3.64 -5.61 -13.42
CA PHE A 180 3.05 -6.95 -13.35
C PHE A 180 3.82 -7.89 -12.41
N LEU A 181 5.15 -7.86 -12.46
CA LEU A 181 6.00 -8.63 -11.55
C LEU A 181 5.84 -8.14 -10.11
N LEU A 182 5.85 -6.81 -9.89
CA LEU A 182 5.63 -6.23 -8.57
C LEU A 182 4.25 -6.62 -8.02
N MET A 183 3.20 -6.60 -8.83
CA MET A 183 1.87 -7.07 -8.43
C MET A 183 1.88 -8.55 -8.00
N THR A 184 2.58 -9.42 -8.74
CA THR A 184 2.63 -10.85 -8.46
C THR A 184 3.46 -11.18 -7.21
N PHE A 185 4.51 -10.39 -6.96
CA PHE A 185 5.46 -10.59 -5.87
C PHE A 185 5.40 -9.46 -4.84
N PHE A 186 4.22 -8.88 -4.64
CA PHE A 186 4.07 -7.60 -3.94
C PHE A 186 4.65 -7.60 -2.53
N GLU A 187 4.33 -8.62 -1.72
CA GLU A 187 4.81 -8.71 -0.33
C GLU A 187 6.35 -8.72 -0.26
N TRP A 188 7.03 -9.44 -1.16
CA TRP A 188 8.50 -9.41 -1.28
C TRP A 188 9.02 -8.08 -1.84
N GLY A 189 8.26 -7.43 -2.73
CA GLY A 189 8.56 -6.09 -3.22
C GLY A 189 8.60 -5.07 -2.07
N VAL A 190 7.61 -5.12 -1.18
CA VAL A 190 7.53 -4.26 0.02
C VAL A 190 8.72 -4.51 0.96
N MET A 191 9.07 -5.77 1.22
CA MET A 191 10.25 -6.11 2.03
C MET A 191 11.56 -5.57 1.43
N LEU A 192 11.78 -5.77 0.13
CA LEU A 192 13.00 -5.28 -0.54
C LEU A 192 13.07 -3.76 -0.62
N HIS A 193 11.92 -3.10 -0.62
CA HIS A 193 11.80 -1.66 -0.68
C HIS A 193 12.27 -0.99 0.62
N ASP A 194 11.91 -1.55 1.78
CA ASP A 194 12.35 -1.05 3.10
C ASP A 194 13.87 -1.20 3.32
N LEU A 195 14.48 -2.24 2.73
CA LEU A 195 15.94 -2.41 2.73
C LEU A 195 16.69 -1.32 1.96
N GLU A 196 15.98 -0.43 1.25
CA GLU A 196 16.54 0.51 0.29
C GLU A 196 17.45 -0.19 -0.73
N THR A 197 16.98 -1.29 -1.30
CA THR A 197 17.77 -2.12 -2.22
C THR A 197 18.45 -1.34 -3.35
N GLU A 198 17.83 -0.26 -3.85
CA GLU A 198 18.46 0.65 -4.82
C GLU A 198 19.68 1.42 -4.27
N ASN A 199 19.68 1.81 -2.99
CA ASN A 199 20.81 2.45 -2.32
C ASN A 199 21.90 1.43 -2.00
N ILE A 200 21.55 0.17 -1.77
CA ILE A 200 22.51 -0.94 -1.66
C ILE A 200 23.19 -1.17 -3.02
N VAL A 201 22.40 -1.27 -4.10
CA VAL A 201 22.89 -1.46 -5.48
C VAL A 201 23.70 -0.25 -5.95
N ALA A 202 23.31 0.96 -5.58
CA ALA A 202 24.05 2.20 -5.87
C ALA A 202 25.26 2.42 -4.94
N GLY A 203 25.52 1.52 -3.98
CA GLY A 203 26.64 1.60 -3.04
C GLY A 203 26.55 2.72 -1.99
N LYS A 204 25.38 3.35 -1.84
CA LYS A 204 25.10 4.41 -0.87
C LYS A 204 24.81 3.87 0.53
N ARG A 205 24.30 2.63 0.61
CA ARG A 205 24.04 1.91 1.87
C ARG A 205 25.00 0.73 2.01
N LYS A 206 25.65 0.59 3.17
CA LYS A 206 26.67 -0.44 3.39
C LYS A 206 26.03 -1.67 4.03
N TRP A 207 26.61 -2.84 3.79
CA TRP A 207 26.12 -4.13 4.33
C TRP A 207 25.87 -4.12 5.85
N HIS A 208 26.62 -3.34 6.63
CA HIS A 208 26.39 -3.23 8.08
C HIS A 208 25.05 -2.61 8.46
N ASP A 209 24.46 -1.77 7.59
CA ASP A 209 23.18 -1.09 7.81
C ASP A 209 21.98 -1.96 7.39
N VAL A 210 22.26 -3.00 6.59
CA VAL A 210 21.28 -3.92 5.99
C VAL A 210 21.11 -5.14 6.88
N LYS A 211 22.21 -5.64 7.46
CA LYS A 211 22.21 -6.86 8.27
C LYS A 211 21.20 -6.86 9.43
N PRO A 212 20.99 -5.75 10.18
CA PRO A 212 19.96 -5.70 11.22
C PRO A 212 18.54 -5.75 10.66
N LEU A 213 18.27 -5.12 9.51
CA LEU A 213 16.93 -5.09 8.91
C LEU A 213 16.49 -6.45 8.35
N LEU A 214 17.45 -7.30 7.95
CA LEU A 214 17.15 -8.67 7.53
C LEU A 214 16.67 -9.56 8.69
N GLN A 215 16.77 -9.13 9.94
CA GLN A 215 16.24 -9.89 11.07
C GLN A 215 14.71 -9.84 11.06
N GLY A 216 14.07 -11.01 11.00
CA GLY A 216 12.61 -11.11 11.03
C GLY A 216 11.93 -11.15 9.65
N MET A 217 12.70 -11.02 8.56
CA MET A 217 12.20 -11.23 7.19
C MET A 217 12.22 -12.72 6.85
N TRP A 218 11.06 -13.34 6.59
CA TRP A 218 10.92 -14.76 6.21
C TRP A 218 9.69 -15.03 5.35
#